data_AF-A0A139X7G5-F1
#
_entry.id   AF-A0A139X7G5-F1
#
_cell.length_a   1.000
_cell.length_b   1.000
_cell.length_c   1.000
_cell.angle_alpha   90.00
_cell.angle_beta   90.00
_cell.angle_gamma   90.00
#
_symmetry.space_group_name_H-M   'P 1'
#
loop_
_entity.id
_entity.type
_entity.pdbx_description
1 polymer ?
#
loop_
_entity_poly.entity_id
_entity_poly.type
_entity_poly.pdbx_seq_one_letter_code
_entity_poly.pdbx_strand_id
1 'polypeptide(L)'
;MVIGSNVLTVQRVSSYCLKQNAEVFPYYGIPRDEEVTLFTPHVLVLCLPLDRGLACESILLPYILWSEQPMNDGLPSVTTPTELYVRLQEVLQGLN
;
A
#
# COMPACT_ATOMS: atom_id res chain seq x y z
N MET A 1 2.88 5.52 -1.33
CA MET A 1 3.41 4.66 -2.42
C MET A 1 2.56 3.40 -2.50
N VAL A 2 2.20 2.94 -3.70
CA VAL A 2 1.39 1.73 -3.93
C VAL A 2 2.28 0.67 -4.57
N ILE A 3 2.47 -0.47 -3.91
CA ILE A 3 3.47 -1.48 -4.26
C ILE A 3 2.75 -2.79 -4.56
N GLY A 4 3.11 -3.46 -5.67
CA GLY A 4 2.60 -4.80 -5.96
C GLY A 4 3.21 -5.42 -7.20
N SER A 5 3.02 -6.74 -7.37
CA SER A 5 3.50 -7.48 -8.54
C SER A 5 2.50 -7.48 -9.70
N ASN A 6 1.19 -7.34 -9.42
CA ASN A 6 0.15 -7.24 -10.45
C ASN A 6 -0.07 -5.79 -10.90
N VAL A 7 0.28 -5.49 -12.15
CA VAL A 7 0.16 -4.15 -12.75
C VAL A 7 -1.26 -3.60 -12.66
N LEU A 8 -2.27 -4.41 -12.99
CA LEU A 8 -3.67 -3.97 -13.01
C LEU A 8 -4.17 -3.64 -11.61
N THR A 9 -3.78 -4.43 -10.61
CA THR A 9 -4.14 -4.18 -9.22
C THR A 9 -3.50 -2.88 -8.72
N VAL A 10 -2.18 -2.69 -8.95
CA VAL A 10 -1.47 -1.46 -8.55
C VAL A 10 -2.09 -0.23 -9.21
N GLN A 11 -2.41 -0.29 -10.50
CA GLN A 11 -3.07 0.82 -11.21
C GLN A 11 -4.46 1.12 -10.65
N ARG A 12 -5.26 0.09 -10.37
CA ARG A 12 -6.61 0.23 -9.81
C ARG A 12 -6.58 0.86 -8.42
N VAL A 13 -5.72 0.35 -7.53
CA VAL A 13 -5.52 0.88 -6.18
C VAL A 13 -4.99 2.31 -6.23
N SER A 14 -4.04 2.58 -7.13
CA SER A 14 -3.54 3.95 -7.34
C SER A 14 -4.65 4.89 -7.78
N SER A 15 -5.53 4.45 -8.68
CA SER A 15 -6.70 5.23 -9.09
C SER A 15 -7.65 5.54 -7.93
N TYR A 16 -7.85 4.60 -7.00
CA TYR A 16 -8.64 4.84 -5.79
C TYR A 16 -8.01 5.92 -4.92
N CYS A 17 -6.71 5.84 -4.66
CA CYS A 17 -5.98 6.84 -3.88
C CYS A 17 -6.01 8.23 -4.55
N LEU A 18 -5.77 8.31 -5.87
CA LEU A 18 -5.81 9.57 -6.63
C LEU A 18 -7.18 10.26 -6.54
N LYS A 19 -8.28 9.50 -6.57
CA LYS A 19 -9.64 10.03 -6.41
C LYS A 19 -9.89 10.66 -5.04
N GLN A 20 -9.05 10.36 -4.06
CA GLN A 20 -9.08 10.94 -2.71
C GLN A 20 -8.09 12.10 -2.56
N ASN A 21 -7.62 12.68 -3.67
CA ASN A 21 -6.61 13.73 -3.73
C ASN A 21 -5.25 13.37 -3.09
N ALA A 22 -4.93 12.07 -2.98
CA ALA A 22 -3.61 11.65 -2.57
C ALA A 22 -2.62 11.73 -3.74
N GLU A 23 -1.39 12.16 -3.48
CA GLU A 23 -0.28 11.93 -4.41
C GLU A 23 0.14 10.46 -4.34
N VAL A 24 0.27 9.82 -5.50
CA VAL A 24 0.49 8.38 -5.59
C VAL A 24 1.69 8.06 -6.47
N PHE A 25 2.65 7.37 -5.88
CA PHE A 25 3.74 6.72 -6.60
C PHE A 25 3.45 5.21 -6.74
N PRO A 26 3.09 4.71 -7.94
CA PRO A 26 2.94 3.29 -8.20
C PRO A 26 4.31 2.63 -8.39
N TYR A 27 4.51 1.46 -7.78
CA TYR A 27 5.75 0.69 -7.84
C TYR A 27 5.46 -0.78 -8.12
N TYR A 28 6.19 -1.35 -9.07
CA TYR A 28 6.02 -2.73 -9.49
C TYR A 28 7.22 -3.57 -9.03
N GLY A 29 6.97 -4.53 -8.13
CA GLY A 29 8.03 -5.33 -7.48
C GLY A 29 8.36 -4.85 -6.06
N ILE A 30 9.59 -5.09 -5.62
CA ILE A 30 10.07 -4.81 -4.25
C ILE A 30 11.00 -3.58 -4.29
N PRO A 31 10.63 -2.44 -3.67
CA PRO A 31 11.50 -1.29 -3.61
C PRO A 31 12.69 -1.54 -2.69
N ARG A 32 13.84 -0.99 -3.05
CA ARG A 32 15.01 -0.91 -2.19
C ARG A 32 14.82 0.18 -1.13
N ASP A 33 15.50 0.05 0.00
CA ASP A 33 15.45 1.06 1.08
C ASP A 33 15.82 2.47 0.59
N GLU A 34 16.79 2.56 -0.33
CA GLU A 34 17.20 3.82 -0.97
C GLU A 34 16.05 4.46 -1.76
N GLU A 35 15.23 3.67 -2.44
CA GLU A 35 14.08 4.17 -3.21
C GLU A 35 12.97 4.63 -2.26
N VAL A 36 12.66 3.83 -1.22
CA VAL A 36 11.69 4.24 -0.19
C VAL A 36 12.13 5.52 0.49
N THR A 37 13.43 5.65 0.80
CA THR A 37 14.02 6.86 1.39
C THR A 37 13.96 8.04 0.43
N LEU A 38 14.22 7.84 -0.86
CA LEU A 38 14.19 8.90 -1.87
C LEU A 38 12.78 9.47 -2.07
N PHE A 39 11.76 8.61 -2.09
CA PHE A 39 10.37 9.03 -2.32
C PHE A 39 9.65 9.44 -1.04
N THR A 40 10.22 9.15 0.15
CA THR A 40 9.67 9.50 1.47
C THR A 40 8.15 9.33 1.59
N PRO A 41 7.58 8.15 1.28
CA PRO A 41 6.13 8.02 1.27
C PRO A 41 5.55 8.07 2.68
N HIS A 42 4.48 8.85 2.87
CA HIS A 42 3.75 8.92 4.15
C HIS A 42 3.14 7.57 4.56
N VAL A 43 2.71 6.77 3.58
CA VAL A 43 2.08 5.47 3.78
C VAL A 43 2.39 4.55 2.60
N LEU A 44 2.56 3.26 2.89
CA LEU A 44 2.65 2.21 1.88
C LEU A 44 1.32 1.50 1.72
N VAL A 45 0.88 1.29 0.49
CA VAL A 45 -0.24 0.37 0.20
C VAL A 45 0.35 -0.83 -0.51
N LEU A 46 0.28 -1.98 0.14
CA LEU A 46 0.90 -3.22 -0.31
C LEU A 46 -0.18 -4.12 -0.93
N CYS A 47 -0.17 -4.26 -2.25
CA CYS A 47 -1.10 -5.09 -2.98
C CYS A 47 -0.66 -6.56 -2.94
N LEU A 48 -1.48 -7.40 -2.32
CA LEU A 48 -1.27 -8.83 -2.20
C LEU A 48 -1.62 -9.58 -3.50
N PRO A 49 -0.98 -10.73 -3.78
CA PRO A 49 0.11 -11.32 -3.02
C PRO A 49 1.43 -10.56 -3.21
N LEU A 50 2.21 -10.45 -2.13
CA LEU A 50 3.55 -9.86 -2.18
C LEU A 50 4.58 -10.91 -2.59
N ASP A 51 5.58 -10.48 -3.35
CA ASP A 51 6.73 -11.32 -3.67
C ASP A 51 7.54 -11.61 -2.40
N ARG A 52 8.11 -12.82 -2.29
CA ARG A 52 8.78 -13.37 -1.08
C ARG A 52 10.03 -12.61 -0.59
N GLY A 53 10.29 -11.41 -1.08
CA GLY A 53 11.39 -10.56 -0.63
C GLY A 53 10.96 -9.25 0.03
N LEU A 54 9.65 -8.93 0.08
CA LEU A 54 9.19 -7.76 0.83
C LEU A 54 9.16 -8.11 2.32
N ALA A 55 10.31 -7.98 2.99
CA ALA A 55 10.39 -8.10 4.43
C ALA A 55 9.74 -6.86 5.07
N CYS A 56 8.41 -6.87 5.21
CA CYS A 56 7.66 -5.83 5.92
C CYS A 56 8.23 -5.54 7.32
N GLU A 57 8.95 -6.50 7.92
CA GLU A 57 9.63 -6.36 9.21
C GLU A 57 10.68 -5.24 9.25
N SER A 58 11.22 -4.83 8.10
CA SER A 58 12.22 -3.74 8.02
C SER A 58 11.59 -2.39 7.69
N ILE A 59 10.31 -2.37 7.29
CA ILE A 59 9.64 -1.16 6.85
C ILE A 59 9.05 -0.45 8.09
N LEU A 60 9.74 0.57 8.57
CA LEU A 60 9.29 1.42 9.67
C LEU A 60 8.12 2.37 9.30
N LEU A 61 7.67 2.34 8.05
CA LEU A 61 6.57 3.16 7.56
C LEU A 61 5.23 2.48 7.80
N PRO A 62 4.17 3.26 8.09
CA PRO A 62 2.84 2.70 8.18
C PRO A 62 2.44 2.10 6.82
N TYR A 63 1.83 0.92 6.87
CA TYR A 63 1.40 0.21 5.68
C TYR A 63 -0.04 -0.28 5.79
N ILE A 64 -0.70 -0.37 4.64
CA ILE A 64 -2.04 -0.92 4.45
C ILE A 64 -1.92 -2.09 3.48
N LEU A 65 -2.39 -3.27 3.89
CA LEU A 65 -2.47 -4.43 3.03
C LEU A 65 -3.75 -4.35 2.18
N TRP A 66 -3.61 -4.31 0.86
CA TRP A 66 -4.73 -4.44 -0.08
C TRP A 66 -4.80 -5.87 -0.60
N SER A 67 -5.98 -6.49 -0.54
CA SER A 67 -6.23 -7.79 -1.17
C SER A 67 -7.53 -7.76 -1.95
N GLU A 68 -7.52 -8.22 -3.20
CA GLU A 68 -8.77 -8.40 -3.96
C GLU A 68 -9.54 -9.66 -3.53
N GLN A 69 -8.92 -10.51 -2.69
CA GLN A 69 -9.51 -11.72 -2.16
C GLN A 69 -9.43 -11.73 -0.62
N PRO A 70 -10.45 -12.26 0.08
CA PRO A 70 -10.35 -12.44 1.52
C PRO A 70 -9.16 -13.35 1.85
N MET A 71 -8.21 -12.85 2.64
CA MET A 71 -7.10 -13.65 3.13
C MET A 71 -7.52 -14.36 4.42
N ASN A 72 -7.20 -15.65 4.51
CA ASN A 72 -7.51 -16.50 5.69
C ASN A 72 -6.35 -16.48 6.71
N ASP A 73 -5.38 -15.64 6.44
CA ASP A 73 -4.03 -15.57 7.01
C ASP A 73 -4.02 -14.76 8.31
N GLY A 74 -5.16 -14.20 8.72
CA GLY A 74 -5.32 -13.39 9.94
C GLY A 74 -4.72 -11.97 9.86
N LEU A 75 -4.07 -11.61 8.75
CA LEU A 75 -3.57 -10.26 8.53
C LEU A 75 -4.73 -9.30 8.18
N PRO A 76 -4.82 -8.13 8.83
CA PRO A 76 -5.88 -7.16 8.53
C PRO A 76 -5.63 -6.52 7.15
N SER A 77 -6.26 -7.07 6.11
CA SER A 77 -6.26 -6.52 4.76
C SER A 77 -7.56 -5.79 4.45
N VAL A 78 -7.47 -4.71 3.67
CA VAL A 78 -8.63 -4.06 3.05
C VAL A 78 -8.92 -4.68 1.69
N THR A 79 -10.20 -4.80 1.36
CA THR A 79 -10.69 -5.44 0.14
C THR A 79 -11.53 -4.52 -0.73
N THR A 80 -11.97 -3.38 -0.17
CA THR A 80 -12.80 -2.40 -0.88
C THR A 80 -12.15 -1.02 -0.92
N PRO A 81 -12.48 -0.20 -1.93
CA PRO A 81 -11.98 1.19 -2.01
C PRO A 81 -12.37 2.03 -0.78
N THR A 82 -13.55 1.77 -0.20
CA THR A 82 -14.04 2.45 1.00
C THR A 82 -13.20 2.10 2.22
N GLU A 83 -12.90 0.82 2.43
CA GLU A 83 -12.00 0.38 3.51
C GLU A 83 -10.61 0.99 3.36
N LEU A 84 -10.07 1.01 2.14
CA LEU A 84 -8.80 1.65 1.84
C LEU A 84 -8.84 3.15 2.21
N TYR A 85 -9.90 3.87 1.84
CA TYR A 85 -10.06 5.27 2.19
C TYR A 85 -10.08 5.49 3.71
N VAL A 86 -10.86 4.71 4.45
CA VAL A 86 -10.94 4.81 5.91
C VAL A 86 -9.56 4.59 6.53
N ARG A 87 -8.84 3.55 6.11
CA ARG A 87 -7.48 3.28 6.62
C ARG A 87 -6.48 4.36 6.25
N LEU A 88 -6.56 4.91 5.04
CA LEU A 88 -5.71 6.04 4.64
C LEU A 88 -5.95 7.26 5.54
N GLN A 89 -7.21 7.57 5.87
CA GLN A 89 -7.52 8.68 6.77
C GLN A 89 -7.00 8.43 8.19
N GLU A 90 -7.18 7.23 8.74
CA GLU A 90 -6.66 6.87 10.06
C GLU A 90 -5.13 7.02 10.14
N VAL A 91 -4.42 6.49 9.15
CA VAL A 91 -2.95 6.57 9.11
C VAL A 91 -2.48 8.01 8.94
N LEU A 92 -3.07 8.77 8.02
CA LEU A 92 -2.63 10.14 7.74
C LEU A 92 -3.01 11.13 8.84
N GLN A 93 -4.12 10.93 9.53
CA GLN A 93 -4.51 11.78 10.67
C GLN A 93 -3.71 11.47 11.93
N GLY A 94 -3.24 10.23 12.12
CA GLY A 94 -2.37 9.84 13.22
C GLY A 94 -0.90 10.27 13.07
N LEU A 95 -0.53 10.86 11.92
CA LEU A 95 0.82 11.38 11.65
C LEU A 95 0.99 12.88 11.95
N ASN A 96 -0.10 13.57 12.34
CA ASN A 96 -0.11 14.97 12.79
C ASN A 96 -0.06 15.07 14.32
#